data_AF-E3HTT2-F1
#
_entry.id   AF-E3HTT2-F1
#
_cell.length_a   1.000
_cell.length_b   1.000
_cell.length_c   1.000
_cell.angle_alpha   90.00
_cell.angle_beta   90.00
_cell.angle_gamma   90.00
#
_symmetry.space_group_name_H-M   'P 1'
#
loop_
_entity.id
_entity.type
_entity.pdbx_description
1 polymer ?
#
loop_
_entity_poly.entity_id
_entity_poly.type
_entity_poly.pdbx_seq_one_letter_code
_entity_poly.pdbx_strand_id
1 'polypeptide(L)'
;MESSITISDGLIVLATLMGPIFAVQAQQWIERRRRGNERREFLFETLMRTRGARLSAEHVAALNMIDLTYYGSGDRKRTKSEQAVVDAWSVMHHHLKQNAGTMDSAALNIWSAQLEQYFFALLGAIARERGYHFDPVRLQTGQYTPDAHYMVEQQQNDIRRLVEDVLSGKRNLGFALREVETPESEVNFRNEVTSLLSAIRDNVGSNAH
;
A
#
# COMPACT_ATOMS: atom_id res chain seq x y z
N MET A 1 -27.61 14.88 -73.33
CA MET A 1 -27.78 14.55 -71.91
C MET A 1 -26.94 15.55 -71.12
N GLU A 2 -27.52 16.70 -70.76
CA GLU A 2 -26.85 17.62 -69.84
C GLU A 2 -27.05 17.08 -68.41
N SER A 3 -25.96 16.66 -67.77
CA SER A 3 -25.98 16.30 -66.36
C SER A 3 -25.80 17.58 -65.56
N SER A 4 -26.89 18.28 -65.25
CA SER A 4 -26.82 19.43 -64.35
C SER A 4 -26.55 18.90 -62.94
N ILE A 5 -25.28 18.96 -62.50
CA ILE A 5 -24.94 18.70 -61.10
C ILE A 5 -25.76 19.67 -60.25
N THR A 6 -26.67 19.10 -59.47
CA THR A 6 -27.54 19.91 -58.62
C THR A 6 -26.77 20.26 -57.36
N ILE A 7 -27.04 21.42 -56.77
CA ILE A 7 -26.45 21.83 -55.47
C ILE A 7 -26.63 20.71 -54.41
N SER A 8 -27.74 19.99 -54.48
CA SER A 8 -28.03 18.81 -53.65
C SER A 8 -27.02 17.68 -53.81
N ASP A 9 -26.54 17.38 -55.03
CA ASP A 9 -25.57 16.30 -55.26
C ASP A 9 -24.21 16.64 -54.63
N GLY A 10 -23.80 17.91 -54.75
CA GLY A 10 -22.61 18.43 -54.08
C GLY A 10 -22.70 18.33 -52.56
N LEU A 11 -23.87 18.64 -51.98
CA LEU A 11 -24.13 18.52 -50.55
C LEU A 11 -24.11 17.05 -50.08
N ILE A 12 -24.65 16.13 -50.85
CA ILE A 12 -24.64 14.69 -50.52
C ILE A 12 -23.21 14.15 -50.52
N VAL A 13 -22.41 14.45 -51.55
CA VAL A 13 -21.00 14.03 -51.62
C VAL A 13 -20.21 14.61 -50.44
N LEU A 14 -20.41 15.89 -50.15
CA LEU A 14 -19.77 16.55 -49.00
C LEU A 14 -20.16 15.88 -47.67
N ALA A 15 -21.45 15.62 -47.44
CA ALA A 15 -21.93 14.98 -46.22
C ALA A 15 -21.37 13.55 -46.06
N THR A 16 -21.29 12.79 -47.15
CA THR A 16 -20.79 11.40 -47.15
C THR A 16 -19.29 11.34 -46.83
N LEU A 17 -18.51 12.34 -47.27
CA LEU A 17 -17.08 12.45 -46.97
C LEU A 17 -16.81 13.03 -45.58
N MET A 18 -17.59 14.03 -45.15
CA MET A 18 -17.39 14.73 -43.88
C MET A 18 -17.92 13.95 -42.68
N GLY A 19 -18.97 13.12 -42.86
CA GLY A 19 -19.58 12.32 -41.80
C GLY A 19 -18.57 11.47 -41.01
N PRO A 20 -17.73 10.65 -41.67
CA PRO A 20 -16.69 9.85 -41.01
C PRO A 20 -15.65 10.72 -40.28
N ILE A 21 -15.23 11.84 -40.86
CA ILE A 21 -14.22 12.73 -40.27
C ILE A 21 -14.74 13.32 -38.96
N PHE A 22 -15.97 13.85 -38.96
CA PHE A 22 -16.59 14.39 -37.75
C PHE A 22 -16.84 13.31 -36.70
N ALA A 23 -17.25 12.11 -37.10
CA ALA A 23 -17.43 10.99 -36.18
C ALA A 23 -16.13 10.63 -35.45
N VAL A 24 -15.01 10.51 -36.17
CA VAL A 24 -13.70 10.20 -35.57
C VAL A 24 -13.21 11.33 -34.66
N GLN A 25 -13.40 12.59 -35.05
CA GLN A 25 -13.01 13.73 -34.20
C GLN A 25 -13.84 13.80 -32.92
N ALA A 26 -15.16 13.60 -33.02
CA ALA A 26 -16.04 13.53 -31.85
C ALA A 26 -15.63 12.37 -30.93
N GLN A 27 -15.34 11.20 -31.49
CA GLN A 27 -14.88 10.04 -30.74
C GLN A 27 -13.56 10.32 -30.01
N GLN A 28 -12.54 10.85 -30.71
CA GLN A 28 -11.25 11.15 -30.08
C GLN A 28 -11.36 12.22 -29.00
N TRP A 29 -12.28 13.17 -29.14
CA TRP A 29 -12.51 14.18 -28.11
C TRP A 29 -13.15 13.58 -26.85
N ILE A 30 -14.16 12.71 -27.02
CA ILE A 30 -14.78 11.98 -25.91
C ILE A 30 -13.75 11.09 -25.21
N GLU A 31 -12.95 10.33 -25.97
CA GLU A 31 -11.90 9.47 -25.41
C GLU A 31 -10.85 10.26 -24.64
N ARG A 32 -10.38 11.40 -25.16
CA ARG A 32 -9.41 12.25 -24.46
C ARG A 32 -9.97 12.75 -23.13
N ARG A 33 -11.23 13.16 -23.09
CA ARG A 33 -11.91 13.54 -21.85
C ARG A 33 -12.05 12.36 -20.89
N ARG A 34 -12.44 11.20 -21.40
CA ARG A 34 -12.61 9.99 -20.60
C ARG A 34 -11.31 9.54 -19.93
N ARG A 35 -10.18 9.53 -20.65
CA ARG A 35 -8.86 9.16 -20.10
C ARG A 35 -8.44 10.02 -18.91
N GLY A 36 -8.74 11.32 -18.94
CA GLY A 36 -8.46 12.22 -17.82
C GLY A 36 -9.28 11.89 -16.57
N ASN A 37 -10.56 11.58 -16.77
CA ASN A 37 -11.47 11.18 -15.70
C ASN A 37 -11.11 9.80 -15.12
N GLU A 38 -10.76 8.83 -15.98
CA GLU A 38 -10.34 7.48 -15.57
C GLU A 38 -9.11 7.51 -14.65
N ARG A 39 -8.12 8.37 -14.93
CA ARG A 39 -6.93 8.51 -14.06
C ARG A 39 -7.28 9.04 -12.67
N ARG A 40 -8.19 10.01 -12.60
CA ARG A 40 -8.67 10.58 -11.32
C ARG A 40 -9.51 9.58 -10.55
N GLU A 41 -10.38 8.84 -11.25
CA GLU A 41 -11.17 7.74 -10.68
C GLU A 41 -10.24 6.71 -10.04
N PHE A 42 -9.28 6.21 -10.81
CA PHE A 42 -8.32 5.21 -10.37
C PHE A 42 -7.52 5.70 -9.15
N LEU A 43 -7.05 6.95 -9.18
CA LEU A 43 -6.34 7.55 -8.04
C LEU A 43 -7.24 7.59 -6.79
N PHE A 44 -8.47 8.08 -6.93
CA PHE A 44 -9.40 8.17 -5.80
C PHE A 44 -9.77 6.80 -5.23
N GLU A 45 -10.12 5.85 -6.09
CA GLU A 45 -10.42 4.47 -5.70
C GLU A 45 -9.24 3.80 -4.99
N THR A 46 -8.02 4.00 -5.49
CA THR A 46 -6.80 3.42 -4.91
C THR A 46 -6.55 3.99 -3.51
N LEU A 47 -6.65 5.31 -3.34
CA LEU A 47 -6.52 5.94 -2.01
C LEU A 47 -7.64 5.48 -1.07
N MET A 48 -8.87 5.36 -1.57
CA MET A 48 -10.01 4.86 -0.79
C MET A 48 -9.88 3.37 -0.45
N ARG A 49 -9.29 2.54 -1.30
CA ARG A 49 -9.03 1.12 -1.01
C ARG A 49 -7.97 0.95 0.06
N THR A 50 -6.89 1.73 -0.05
CA THR A 50 -5.68 1.59 0.78
C THR A 50 -5.65 2.52 2.00
N ARG A 51 -6.72 3.27 2.27
CA ARG A 51 -6.78 4.25 3.37
C ARG A 51 -6.47 3.68 4.77
N GLY A 52 -6.55 2.37 4.97
CA GLY A 52 -6.14 1.64 6.18
C GLY A 52 -4.73 1.06 6.19
N ALA A 53 -4.10 0.92 5.02
CA ALA A 53 -2.74 0.41 4.84
C ALA A 53 -1.90 1.50 4.16
N ARG A 54 -1.72 2.62 4.87
CA ARG A 54 -1.13 3.86 4.31
C ARG A 54 0.36 3.74 3.98
N LEU A 55 1.03 2.71 4.49
CA LEU A 55 2.44 2.41 4.20
C LEU A 55 2.62 1.47 2.99
N SER A 56 1.52 0.96 2.42
CA SER A 56 1.59 0.10 1.26
C SER A 56 2.15 0.83 0.03
N ALA A 57 2.87 0.11 -0.82
CA ALA A 57 3.44 0.67 -2.05
C ALA A 57 2.35 1.24 -2.98
N GLU A 58 1.19 0.59 -3.03
CA GLU A 58 0.02 1.06 -3.79
C GLU A 58 -0.46 2.43 -3.30
N HIS A 59 -0.53 2.63 -1.98
CA HIS A 59 -0.92 3.91 -1.40
C HIS A 59 0.05 5.04 -1.75
N VAL A 60 1.35 4.79 -1.53
CA VAL A 60 2.41 5.79 -1.78
C VAL A 60 2.48 6.14 -3.27
N ALA A 61 2.34 5.14 -4.15
CA ALA A 61 2.31 5.37 -5.59
C ALA A 61 1.11 6.25 -5.98
N ALA A 62 -0.08 6.02 -5.42
CA ALA A 62 -1.25 6.85 -5.68
C ALA A 62 -1.08 8.29 -5.20
N LEU A 63 -0.50 8.51 -4.01
CA LEU A 63 -0.19 9.84 -3.49
C LEU A 63 0.79 10.59 -4.41
N ASN A 64 1.87 9.93 -4.84
CA ASN A 64 2.87 10.54 -5.72
C ASN A 64 2.32 10.89 -7.11
N MET A 65 1.21 10.27 -7.52
CA MET A 65 0.54 10.55 -8.77
C MET A 65 -0.40 11.76 -8.71
N ILE A 66 -0.68 12.33 -7.53
CA ILE A 66 -1.61 13.46 -7.38
C ILE A 66 -1.16 14.65 -8.21
N ASP A 67 0.09 15.07 -8.05
CA ASP A 67 0.61 16.26 -8.75
C ASP A 67 0.51 16.10 -10.27
N LEU A 68 0.79 14.90 -10.81
CA LEU A 68 0.67 14.62 -12.24
C LEU A 68 -0.79 14.52 -12.70
N THR A 69 -1.65 13.91 -11.90
CA THR A 69 -3.06 13.69 -12.23
C THR A 69 -3.85 15.01 -12.24
N TYR A 70 -3.47 15.95 -11.36
CA TYR A 70 -4.09 17.26 -11.21
C TYR A 70 -3.27 18.40 -11.82
N TYR A 71 -2.11 18.14 -12.45
CA TYR A 71 -1.23 19.17 -13.01
C TYR A 71 -1.95 20.07 -14.03
N GLY A 72 -2.93 19.52 -14.76
CA GLY A 72 -3.52 20.09 -15.96
C GLY A 72 -2.98 19.39 -17.21
N SER A 73 -3.74 19.40 -18.31
CA SER A 73 -3.30 18.81 -19.58
C SER A 73 -2.97 19.93 -20.57
N GLY A 74 -1.70 20.07 -20.95
CA GLY A 74 -1.22 21.11 -21.86
C GLY A 74 -1.42 22.52 -21.29
N ASP A 75 -1.96 23.43 -22.10
CA ASP A 75 -2.19 24.84 -21.73
C ASP A 75 -3.44 25.06 -20.85
N ARG A 76 -4.16 23.99 -20.49
CA ARG A 76 -5.39 24.11 -19.70
C ARG A 76 -5.05 24.46 -18.25
N LYS A 77 -5.49 25.63 -17.81
CA LYS A 77 -5.47 26.01 -16.39
C LYS A 77 -6.31 25.04 -15.55
N ARG A 78 -5.81 24.73 -14.35
CA ARG A 78 -6.56 23.95 -13.35
C ARG A 78 -7.86 24.65 -13.00
N THR A 79 -8.90 23.86 -12.78
CA THR A 79 -10.14 24.37 -12.19
C THR A 79 -9.91 24.71 -10.72
N LYS A 80 -10.82 25.48 -10.11
CA LYS A 80 -10.76 25.76 -8.66
C LYS A 80 -10.81 24.49 -7.81
N SER A 81 -11.60 23.50 -8.24
CA SER A 81 -11.71 22.21 -7.54
C SER A 81 -10.45 21.36 -7.67
N GLU A 82 -9.82 21.33 -8.85
CA GLU A 82 -8.53 20.65 -9.06
C GLU A 82 -7.42 21.31 -8.21
N GLN A 83 -7.40 22.65 -8.15
CA GLN A 83 -6.43 23.36 -7.33
C GLN A 83 -6.60 23.06 -5.84
N ALA A 84 -7.83 22.97 -5.34
CA ALA A 84 -8.11 22.61 -3.96
C ALA A 84 -7.56 21.23 -3.56
N VAL A 85 -7.52 20.27 -4.51
CA VAL A 85 -6.87 18.96 -4.29
C VAL A 85 -5.37 19.11 -4.13
N VAL A 86 -4.73 19.84 -5.04
CA VAL A 86 -3.27 20.08 -5.00
C VAL A 86 -2.87 20.83 -3.72
N ASP A 87 -3.68 21.82 -3.30
CA ASP A 87 -3.44 22.57 -2.07
C ASP A 87 -3.53 21.66 -0.83
N ALA A 88 -4.55 20.81 -0.74
CA ALA A 88 -4.69 19.84 0.35
C ALA A 88 -3.53 18.83 0.38
N TRP A 89 -3.11 18.35 -0.79
CA TRP A 89 -1.95 17.49 -0.92
C TRP A 89 -0.66 18.18 -0.46
N SER A 90 -0.43 19.43 -0.87
CA SER A 90 0.74 20.20 -0.46
C SER A 90 0.86 20.33 1.06
N VAL A 91 -0.26 20.60 1.75
CA VAL A 91 -0.32 20.64 3.22
C VAL A 91 0.07 19.29 3.84
N MET A 92 -0.55 18.20 3.39
CA MET A 92 -0.25 16.85 3.87
C MET A 92 1.20 16.46 3.60
N HIS A 93 1.70 16.70 2.39
CA HIS A 93 3.05 16.37 1.97
C HIS A 93 4.11 17.16 2.75
N HIS A 94 3.84 18.44 3.05
CA HIS A 94 4.69 19.23 3.93
C HIS A 94 4.76 18.63 5.34
N HIS A 95 3.62 18.19 5.89
CA HIS A 95 3.56 17.52 7.19
C HIS A 95 4.31 16.19 7.21
N LEU A 96 4.22 15.40 6.13
CA LEU A 96 4.94 14.13 5.96
C LEU A 96 6.47 14.30 5.90
N LYS A 97 6.96 15.46 5.44
CA LYS A 97 8.39 15.76 5.40
C LYS A 97 8.99 16.12 6.76
N GLN A 98 8.16 16.32 7.78
CA GLN A 98 8.65 16.54 9.15
C GLN A 98 9.25 15.24 9.68
N ASN A 99 10.41 15.32 10.35
CA ASN A 99 11.11 14.16 10.87
C ASN A 99 10.37 13.57 12.09
N ALA A 100 9.40 12.68 11.83
CA ALA A 100 8.68 11.94 12.86
C ALA A 100 9.59 11.01 13.69
N GLY A 101 10.71 10.55 13.11
CA GLY A 101 11.64 9.61 13.76
C GLY A 101 12.45 10.18 14.93
N THR A 102 12.47 11.50 15.11
CA THR A 102 13.16 12.18 16.22
C THR A 102 12.21 12.68 17.31
N MET A 103 10.91 12.44 17.16
CA MET A 103 9.88 12.93 18.09
C MET A 103 9.72 11.99 19.28
N ASP A 104 9.36 12.54 20.44
CA ASP A 104 8.90 11.74 21.57
C ASP A 104 7.52 11.12 21.29
N SER A 105 7.08 10.19 22.15
CA SER A 105 5.82 9.47 21.96
C SER A 105 4.58 10.37 21.99
N ALA A 106 4.59 11.48 22.74
CA ALA A 106 3.46 12.40 22.82
C ALA A 106 3.35 13.26 21.56
N ALA A 107 4.47 13.79 21.09
CA ALA A 107 4.59 14.52 19.84
C ALA A 107 4.25 13.64 18.64
N LEU A 108 4.66 12.36 18.65
CA LEU A 108 4.33 11.40 17.59
C LEU A 108 2.82 11.15 17.46
N ASN A 109 2.11 11.07 18.59
CA ASN A 109 0.65 10.93 18.60
C ASN A 109 -0.05 12.16 18.01
N ILE A 110 0.39 13.38 18.39
CA ILE A 110 -0.13 14.63 17.83
C ILE A 110 0.15 14.70 16.33
N TRP A 111 1.37 14.39 15.92
CA TRP A 111 1.78 14.36 14.52
C TRP A 111 0.91 13.38 13.70
N SER A 112 0.65 12.19 14.25
CA SER A 112 -0.17 11.15 13.60
C SER A 112 -1.63 11.58 13.45
N ALA A 113 -2.21 12.21 14.48
CA ALA A 113 -3.57 12.74 14.44
C ALA A 113 -3.71 13.87 13.41
N GLN A 114 -2.72 14.77 13.32
CA GLN A 114 -2.69 15.83 12.30
C GLN A 114 -2.55 15.25 10.88
N LEU A 115 -1.68 14.25 10.70
CA LEU A 115 -1.54 13.57 9.41
C LEU A 115 -2.86 12.95 8.97
N GLU A 116 -3.59 12.31 9.89
CA GLU A 116 -4.91 11.75 9.62
C GLU A 116 -5.92 12.83 9.20
N GLN A 117 -5.95 13.97 9.90
CA GLN A 117 -6.79 15.10 9.53
C GLN A 117 -6.48 15.61 8.12
N TYR A 118 -5.21 15.80 7.77
CA TYR A 118 -4.80 16.27 6.45
C TYR A 118 -5.13 15.25 5.36
N PHE A 119 -4.97 13.96 5.64
CA PHE A 119 -5.34 12.89 4.72
C PHE A 119 -6.85 12.89 4.41
N PHE A 120 -7.71 13.04 5.43
CA PHE A 120 -9.15 13.14 5.19
C PHE A 120 -9.56 14.43 4.49
N ALA A 121 -8.88 15.54 4.76
CA ALA A 121 -9.08 16.79 4.02
C ALA A 121 -8.75 16.62 2.52
N LEU A 122 -7.66 15.91 2.20
CA LEU A 122 -7.29 15.55 0.83
C LEU A 122 -8.36 14.66 0.16
N LEU A 123 -8.78 13.57 0.81
CA LEU A 123 -9.84 12.70 0.29
C LEU A 123 -11.15 13.48 0.06
N GLY A 124 -11.52 14.37 0.99
CA GLY A 124 -12.69 15.23 0.86
C GLY A 124 -12.57 16.25 -0.28
N ALA A 125 -11.36 16.76 -0.56
CA ALA A 125 -11.12 17.62 -1.71
C ALA A 125 -11.27 16.86 -3.04
N ILE A 126 -10.67 15.67 -3.15
CA ILE A 126 -10.77 14.80 -4.34
C ILE A 126 -12.24 14.43 -4.60
N ALA A 127 -12.94 14.02 -3.55
CA ALA A 127 -14.34 13.67 -3.65
C ALA A 127 -15.24 14.83 -4.12
N ARG A 128 -15.03 16.05 -3.60
CA ARG A 128 -15.77 17.23 -4.04
C ARG A 128 -15.46 17.61 -5.47
N GLU A 129 -14.20 17.49 -5.90
CA GLU A 129 -13.81 17.70 -7.31
C GLU A 129 -14.54 16.74 -8.25
N ARG A 130 -14.71 15.50 -7.80
CA ARG A 130 -15.45 14.43 -8.46
C ARG A 130 -16.98 14.57 -8.40
N GLY A 131 -17.51 15.53 -7.64
CA GLY A 131 -18.95 15.71 -7.43
C GLY A 131 -19.58 14.78 -6.40
N TYR A 132 -18.79 14.03 -5.62
CA TYR A 132 -19.31 13.25 -4.50
C TYR A 132 -19.51 14.14 -3.27
N HIS A 133 -20.53 13.82 -2.48
CA HIS A 133 -20.82 14.48 -1.21
C HIS A 133 -20.60 13.45 -0.10
N PHE A 134 -19.48 13.57 0.61
CA PHE A 134 -19.20 12.73 1.77
C PHE A 134 -19.36 13.51 3.06
N ASP A 135 -19.94 12.84 4.05
CA ASP A 135 -19.85 13.24 5.44
C ASP A 135 -18.43 12.88 5.94
N PRO A 136 -17.65 13.84 6.50
CA PRO A 136 -16.34 13.57 7.09
C PRO A 136 -16.36 12.41 8.09
N VAL A 137 -17.45 12.27 8.85
CA VAL A 137 -17.61 11.16 9.81
C VAL A 137 -17.67 9.82 9.10
N ARG A 138 -18.34 9.73 7.94
CA ARG A 138 -18.41 8.49 7.14
C ARG A 138 -17.08 8.11 6.50
N LEU A 139 -16.24 9.09 6.12
CA LEU A 139 -14.90 8.80 5.61
C LEU A 139 -14.00 8.16 6.67
N GLN A 140 -14.17 8.58 7.94
CA GLN A 140 -13.41 8.06 9.07
C GLN A 140 -13.97 6.73 9.61
N THR A 141 -15.30 6.62 9.77
CA THR A 141 -15.96 5.46 10.41
C THR A 141 -16.39 4.37 9.43
N GLY A 142 -16.54 4.68 8.14
CA GLY A 142 -17.00 3.72 7.12
C GLY A 142 -15.94 2.74 6.65
N GLN A 143 -14.77 2.69 7.30
CA GLN A 143 -13.67 1.82 6.95
C GLN A 143 -13.70 0.55 7.79
N TYR A 144 -13.99 -0.58 7.13
CA TYR A 144 -13.74 -1.89 7.71
C TYR A 144 -12.25 -2.19 7.60
N THR A 145 -11.52 -1.96 8.69
CA THR A 145 -10.16 -2.47 8.86
C THR A 145 -10.26 -3.54 9.93
N PRO A 146 -10.33 -4.83 9.59
CA PRO A 146 -10.29 -5.85 10.62
C PRO A 146 -8.95 -5.72 11.36
N ASP A 147 -8.98 -5.76 12.69
CA ASP A 147 -7.81 -5.57 13.56
C ASP A 147 -6.61 -6.41 13.12
N ALA A 148 -6.86 -7.56 12.51
CA ALA A 148 -5.86 -8.44 11.91
C ALA A 148 -4.92 -7.74 10.91
N HIS A 149 -5.40 -6.85 10.04
CA HIS A 149 -4.53 -6.17 9.08
C HIS A 149 -3.59 -5.16 9.75
N TYR A 150 -4.09 -4.45 10.78
CA TYR A 150 -3.26 -3.56 11.59
C TYR A 150 -2.19 -4.35 12.37
N MET A 151 -2.58 -5.48 12.97
CA MET A 151 -1.66 -6.35 13.70
C MET A 151 -0.57 -6.95 12.79
N VAL A 152 -0.93 -7.35 11.56
CA VAL A 152 0.04 -7.90 10.60
C VAL A 152 1.06 -6.85 10.15
N GLU A 153 0.65 -5.61 9.88
CA GLU A 153 1.59 -4.53 9.55
C GLU A 153 2.54 -4.21 10.72
N GLN A 154 2.02 -4.13 11.95
CA GLN A 154 2.87 -3.95 13.13
C GLN A 154 3.87 -5.10 13.29
N GLN A 155 3.39 -6.35 13.26
CA GLN A 155 4.24 -7.53 13.39
C GLN A 155 5.34 -7.58 12.31
N GLN A 156 5.01 -7.23 11.06
CA GLN A 156 6.02 -7.18 9.99
C GLN A 156 7.09 -6.10 10.25
N ASN A 157 6.71 -4.93 10.74
CA ASN A 157 7.66 -3.88 11.10
C ASN A 157 8.54 -4.28 12.28
N ASP A 158 7.96 -4.90 13.30
CA ASP A 158 8.70 -5.39 14.47
C ASP A 158 9.71 -6.47 14.09
N ILE A 159 9.32 -7.41 13.24
CA ILE A 159 10.22 -8.44 12.71
C ILE A 159 11.36 -7.79 11.93
N ARG A 160 11.09 -6.83 11.04
CA ARG A 160 12.13 -6.16 10.25
C ARG A 160 13.15 -5.45 11.14
N ARG A 161 12.69 -4.72 12.16
CA ARG A 161 13.56 -4.07 13.15
C ARG A 161 14.38 -5.08 13.94
N LEU A 162 13.75 -6.16 14.38
CA LEU A 162 14.42 -7.20 15.15
C LEU A 162 15.48 -7.93 14.32
N VAL A 163 15.21 -8.19 13.04
CA VAL A 163 16.18 -8.73 12.08
C VAL A 163 17.33 -7.76 11.86
N GLU A 164 17.05 -6.47 11.69
CA GLU A 164 18.09 -5.43 11.58
C GLU A 164 18.98 -5.39 12.83
N ASP A 165 18.40 -5.40 14.02
CA ASP A 165 19.13 -5.38 15.30
C ASP A 165 20.00 -6.62 15.50
N VAL A 166 19.50 -7.79 15.08
CA VAL A 166 20.27 -9.05 15.15
C VAL A 166 21.41 -9.06 14.14
N LEU A 167 21.15 -8.70 12.89
CA LEU A 167 22.17 -8.69 11.83
C LEU A 167 23.22 -7.59 12.04
N SER A 168 22.85 -6.47 12.63
CA SER A 168 23.77 -5.40 13.01
C SER A 168 24.54 -5.66 14.31
N GLY A 169 24.29 -6.79 14.98
CA GLY A 169 24.96 -7.17 16.21
C GLY A 169 24.53 -6.36 17.44
N LYS A 170 23.49 -5.53 17.34
CA LYS A 170 22.93 -4.77 18.47
C LYS A 170 22.17 -5.68 19.44
N ARG A 171 21.66 -6.82 18.97
CA ARG A 171 20.86 -7.76 19.76
C ARG A 171 21.21 -9.21 19.44
N ASN A 172 21.41 -10.04 20.46
CA ASN A 172 21.62 -11.49 20.29
C ASN A 172 20.28 -12.24 20.25
N LEU A 173 20.21 -13.33 19.48
CA LEU A 173 19.07 -14.25 19.50
C LEU A 173 19.09 -15.09 20.79
N GLY A 174 18.11 -14.86 21.67
CA GLY A 174 17.92 -15.69 22.85
C GLY A 174 17.21 -17.00 22.47
N PHE A 175 17.88 -18.13 22.63
CA PHE A 175 17.25 -19.45 22.54
C PHE A 175 16.99 -19.98 23.95
N ALA A 176 15.74 -20.36 24.23
CA ALA A 176 15.43 -21.12 25.43
C ALA A 176 15.87 -22.58 25.18
N LEU A 177 16.95 -23.00 25.82
CA LEU A 177 17.32 -24.41 25.88
C LEU A 177 16.22 -25.14 26.65
N ARG A 178 15.31 -25.80 25.94
CA ARG A 178 14.42 -26.77 26.57
C ARG A 178 15.25 -28.02 26.76
N GLU A 179 15.55 -28.33 28.02
CA GLU A 179 16.19 -29.57 28.39
C GLU A 179 15.31 -30.71 27.85
N VAL A 180 15.81 -31.41 26.84
CA VAL A 180 15.14 -32.57 26.28
C VAL A 180 15.35 -33.67 27.30
N GLU A 181 14.29 -34.02 28.04
CA GLU A 181 14.31 -35.21 28.90
C GLU A 181 14.81 -36.39 28.06
N THR A 182 15.95 -36.94 28.46
CA THR A 182 16.56 -38.05 27.74
C THR A 182 15.59 -39.23 27.80
N PRO A 183 15.21 -39.84 26.66
CA PRO A 183 14.27 -40.96 26.67
C PRO A 183 14.72 -42.02 27.67
N GLU A 184 13.80 -42.54 28.49
CA GLU A 184 14.08 -43.50 29.55
C GLU A 184 14.83 -44.74 29.03
N SER A 185 14.62 -45.09 27.75
CA SER A 185 15.34 -46.14 27.04
C SER A 185 16.85 -45.89 26.93
N GLU A 186 17.28 -44.64 26.77
CA GLU A 186 18.69 -44.25 26.64
C GLU A 186 19.39 -44.26 28.01
N VAL A 187 18.66 -43.91 29.07
CA VAL A 187 19.14 -43.99 30.46
C VAL A 187 19.28 -45.47 30.88
N ASN A 188 18.29 -46.30 30.58
CA ASN A 188 18.32 -47.73 30.90
C ASN A 188 19.43 -48.46 30.15
N PHE A 189 19.63 -48.16 28.86
CA PHE A 189 20.73 -48.71 28.08
C PHE A 189 22.11 -48.32 28.63
N ARG A 190 22.30 -47.05 29.05
CA ARG A 190 23.56 -46.63 29.70
C ARG A 190 23.81 -47.36 31.01
N ASN A 191 22.77 -47.56 31.83
CA ASN A 191 22.90 -48.26 33.10
C ASN A 191 23.22 -49.74 32.89
N GLU A 192 22.63 -50.37 31.89
CA GLU A 192 22.90 -51.78 31.52
C GLU A 192 24.30 -51.96 30.95
N VAL A 193 24.77 -51.07 30.07
CA VAL A 193 26.15 -51.10 29.58
C VAL A 193 27.14 -50.88 30.73
N THR A 194 26.85 -49.98 31.66
CA THR A 194 27.72 -49.71 32.81
C THR A 194 27.78 -50.91 33.76
N SER A 195 26.66 -51.58 34.01
CA SER A 195 26.62 -52.78 34.85
C SER A 195 27.38 -53.95 34.21
N LEU A 196 27.22 -54.16 32.89
CA LEU A 196 27.95 -55.17 32.13
C LEU A 196 29.46 -54.92 32.15
N LEU A 197 29.89 -53.67 31.98
CA LEU A 197 31.32 -53.31 32.04
C LEU A 197 31.90 -53.53 33.45
N SER A 198 31.14 -53.26 34.52
CA SER A 198 31.57 -53.58 35.88
C SER A 198 31.66 -55.08 36.13
N ALA A 199 30.69 -55.87 35.67
CA ALA A 199 30.69 -57.32 35.84
C ALA A 199 31.85 -58.00 35.07
N ILE A 200 32.18 -57.50 33.88
CA ILE A 200 33.35 -57.97 33.11
C ILE A 200 34.64 -57.62 33.85
N ARG A 201 34.76 -56.41 34.39
CA ARG A 201 35.93 -56.00 35.17
C ARG A 201 36.15 -56.88 36.40
N ASP A 202 35.08 -57.21 37.13
CA ASP A 202 35.15 -58.00 38.35
C ASP A 202 35.47 -59.49 38.05
N ASN A 203 34.99 -60.01 36.93
CA ASN A 203 35.28 -61.38 36.47
C ASN A 203 36.71 -61.55 35.92
N VAL A 204 37.26 -60.50 35.28
CA VAL A 204 38.67 -60.47 34.84
C VAL A 204 39.63 -60.36 36.03
N GLY A 205 39.22 -59.69 37.12
CA GLY A 205 39.99 -59.62 38.37
C GLY A 205 40.05 -60.94 39.16
N SER A 206 39.03 -61.79 39.03
CA SER A 206 38.96 -63.06 39.79
C SER A 206 39.76 -64.21 39.19
N ASN A 207 40.17 -64.14 37.91
CA ASN A 207 40.94 -65.19 37.22
C ASN A 207 42.46 -64.96 37.22
N ALA A 208 42.96 -64.00 38.02
CA ALA A 208 44.38 -63.66 38.12
C ALA A 208 45.05 -64.14 39.43
N HIS A 209 44.44 -65.10 40.13
CA HIS A 209 45.00 -65.76 41.32
C HIS A 209 45.29 -67.24 41.06
#